data_AF-A0A8J8FJY9-F1
#
_entry.id   AF-A0A8J8FJY9-F1
#
_cell.length_a   1.000
_cell.length_b   1.000
_cell.length_c   1.000
_cell.angle_alpha   90.00
_cell.angle_beta   90.00
_cell.angle_gamma   90.00
#
_symmetry.space_group_name_H-M   'P 1'
#
loop_
_entity.id
_entity.type
_entity.pdbx_description
1 polymer ?
#
loop_
_entity_poly.entity_id
_entity_poly.type
_entity_poly.pdbx_seq_one_letter_code
_entity_poly.pdbx_strand_id
1 'polypeptide(L)'
;MDTLKLSELIGQEIVELRFHYVPRNEYDLQSFHSYIKLANDIIIDIPHFDDEEYLQLTQDNLSYFKNNFDTGDSVTNIAKSYFVGQKIVDFYFSYFNDEINFDYSAFIKLSNGFYLTERNFGPIGLTNIDLNILDEKQFQQVVKRLNGIEVDVRSFVKTKNAC
;
A
#
# COMPACT_ATOMS: atom_id res chain seq x y z
N MET A 1 -2.99 -7.16 23.92
CA MET A 1 -1.88 -6.68 23.07
C MET A 1 -2.55 -5.79 22.05
N ASP A 2 -2.18 -4.52 21.98
CA ASP A 2 -2.89 -3.57 21.13
C ASP A 2 -2.55 -3.85 19.67
N THR A 3 -3.57 -3.93 18.84
CA THR A 3 -3.45 -4.22 17.41
C THR A 3 -4.14 -3.11 16.65
N LEU A 4 -3.39 -2.50 15.74
CA LEU A 4 -3.93 -1.53 14.81
C LEU A 4 -4.81 -2.25 13.80
N LYS A 5 -6.04 -1.78 13.68
CA LYS A 5 -6.99 -2.35 12.74
C LYS A 5 -6.91 -1.67 11.39
N LEU A 6 -7.14 -2.43 10.33
CA LEU A 6 -7.22 -1.89 8.98
C LEU A 6 -8.34 -0.84 8.84
N SER A 7 -9.46 -1.03 9.56
CA SER A 7 -10.55 -0.04 9.61
C SER A 7 -10.17 1.27 10.32
N GLU A 8 -9.24 1.23 11.28
CA GLU A 8 -8.75 2.44 12.00
C GLU A 8 -7.84 3.31 11.13
N LEU A 9 -7.33 2.76 10.02
CA LEU A 9 -6.58 3.49 9.00
C LEU A 9 -7.49 4.33 8.10
N ILE A 10 -8.77 3.96 7.96
CA ILE A 10 -9.73 4.73 7.17
C ILE A 10 -9.96 6.10 7.83
N GLY A 11 -9.82 7.16 7.04
CA GLY A 11 -9.93 8.54 7.48
C GLY A 11 -8.63 9.15 8.00
N GLN A 12 -7.57 8.35 8.19
CA GLN A 12 -6.25 8.87 8.58
C GLN A 12 -5.63 9.67 7.43
N GLU A 13 -5.01 10.80 7.77
CA GLU A 13 -4.31 11.65 6.82
C GLU A 13 -2.85 11.19 6.65
N ILE A 14 -2.37 11.13 5.41
CA ILE A 14 -0.98 10.85 5.09
C ILE A 14 -0.16 12.13 5.23
N VAL A 15 0.87 12.11 6.08
CA VAL A 15 1.75 13.27 6.28
C VAL A 15 3.06 13.16 5.49
N GLU A 16 3.56 11.94 5.29
CA GLU A 16 4.79 11.69 4.56
C GLU A 16 4.84 10.25 4.07
N LEU A 17 5.55 10.02 2.98
CA LEU A 17 5.88 8.70 2.48
C LEU A 17 7.38 8.65 2.16
N ARG A 18 8.02 7.57 2.57
CA ARG A 18 9.40 7.25 2.22
C ARG A 18 9.46 5.85 1.64
N PHE A 19 10.51 5.57 0.88
CA PHE A 19 10.65 4.27 0.24
C PHE A 19 12.07 3.73 0.34
N HIS A 20 12.20 2.42 0.22
CA HIS A 20 13.46 1.75 -0.01
C HIS A 20 13.43 1.10 -1.38
N TYR A 21 14.41 1.42 -2.22
CA TYR A 21 14.64 0.71 -3.48
C TYR A 21 15.95 -0.07 -3.39
N VAL A 22 15.88 -1.38 -3.58
CA VAL A 22 17.03 -2.28 -3.58
C VAL A 22 17.21 -2.82 -5.01
N PRO A 23 18.26 -2.40 -5.75
CA PRO A 23 18.46 -2.86 -7.13
C PRO A 23 18.72 -4.36 -7.26
N ARG A 24 19.25 -5.00 -6.20
CA ARG A 24 19.51 -6.43 -6.11
C ARG A 24 19.51 -6.86 -4.63
N ASN A 25 18.53 -7.68 -4.25
CA ASN A 25 18.40 -8.27 -2.92
C ASN A 25 19.08 -9.66 -2.85
N GLU A 26 18.98 -10.31 -1.70
CA GLU A 26 19.56 -11.62 -1.41
C GLU A 26 19.01 -12.78 -2.28
N TYR A 27 17.87 -12.55 -2.96
CA TYR A 27 17.23 -13.50 -3.88
C TYR A 27 17.50 -13.20 -5.35
N ASP A 28 18.44 -12.28 -5.65
CA ASP A 28 18.74 -11.82 -7.01
C ASP A 28 17.54 -11.15 -7.72
N LEU A 29 16.68 -10.51 -6.94
CA LEU A 29 15.56 -9.69 -7.40
C LEU A 29 15.78 -8.22 -7.04
N GLN A 30 15.12 -7.31 -7.76
CA GLN A 30 14.98 -5.93 -7.30
C GLN A 30 13.74 -5.80 -6.41
N SER A 31 13.80 -4.94 -5.40
CA SER A 31 12.68 -4.68 -4.50
C SER A 31 12.41 -3.20 -4.24
N PHE A 32 11.16 -2.88 -3.93
CA PHE A 32 10.67 -1.56 -3.58
C PHE A 32 9.65 -1.66 -2.45
N HIS A 33 9.82 -0.88 -1.40
CA HIS A 33 8.91 -0.87 -0.25
C HIS A 33 8.63 0.55 0.22
N SER A 34 7.35 0.90 0.33
CA SER A 34 6.88 2.20 0.82
C SER A 34 6.50 2.14 2.29
N TYR A 35 6.83 3.20 3.01
CA TYR A 35 6.49 3.42 4.40
C TYR A 35 5.77 4.75 4.52
N ILE A 36 4.52 4.71 4.97
CA ILE A 36 3.58 5.81 5.01
C ILE A 36 3.44 6.26 6.46
N LYS A 37 3.81 7.49 6.75
CA LYS A 37 3.54 8.12 8.04
C LYS A 37 2.19 8.80 8.00
N LEU A 38 1.37 8.53 9.01
CA LEU A 38 0.04 9.09 9.22
C LEU A 38 0.07 10.24 10.23
N ALA A 39 -0.98 11.06 10.24
CA ALA A 39 -1.09 12.22 11.12
C ALA A 39 -1.14 11.87 12.63
N ASN A 40 -1.46 10.63 12.97
CA ASN A 40 -1.40 10.10 14.34
C ASN A 40 -0.02 9.53 14.70
N ASP A 41 1.02 9.85 13.92
CA ASP A 41 2.40 9.37 14.03
C ASP A 41 2.61 7.86 13.83
N ILE A 42 1.57 7.10 13.47
CA ILE A 42 1.71 5.69 13.09
C ILE A 42 2.36 5.62 11.69
N ILE A 43 3.26 4.65 11.53
CA ILE A 43 3.88 4.32 10.25
C ILE A 43 3.39 2.94 9.82
N ILE A 44 2.95 2.83 8.58
CA ILE A 44 2.45 1.59 7.95
C ILE A 44 3.17 1.34 6.63
N ASP A 45 3.16 0.11 6.15
CA ASP A 45 3.44 -0.19 4.73
C ASP A 45 2.13 -0.21 3.93
N ILE A 46 2.21 -0.52 2.64
CA ILE A 46 1.02 -0.80 1.84
C ILE A 46 0.56 -2.24 2.16
N PRO A 47 -0.66 -2.46 2.68
CA PRO A 47 -1.12 -3.78 3.06
C PRO A 47 -1.18 -4.75 1.88
N HIS A 48 -0.93 -6.03 2.12
CA HIS A 48 -1.05 -7.11 1.13
C HIS A 48 -2.20 -8.08 1.44
N PHE A 49 -2.90 -7.84 2.55
CA PHE A 49 -3.97 -8.69 3.07
C PHE A 49 -5.09 -7.85 3.70
N ASP A 50 -6.29 -8.43 3.74
CA ASP A 50 -7.54 -7.74 4.10
C ASP A 50 -8.03 -8.06 5.53
N ASP A 51 -7.21 -8.71 6.36
CA ASP A 51 -7.54 -8.98 7.76
C ASP A 51 -7.77 -7.69 8.55
N GLU A 52 -8.72 -7.74 9.49
CA GLU A 52 -8.99 -6.61 10.37
C GLU A 52 -7.77 -6.29 11.23
N GLU A 53 -7.11 -7.32 11.74
CA GLU A 53 -5.94 -7.22 12.60
C GLU A 53 -4.70 -7.02 11.74
N TYR A 54 -4.43 -5.76 11.39
CA TYR A 54 -3.37 -5.42 10.44
C TYR A 54 -1.98 -5.45 11.07
N LEU A 55 -1.77 -4.76 12.20
CA LEU A 55 -0.44 -4.63 12.80
C LEU A 55 -0.48 -4.68 14.32
N GLN A 56 0.20 -5.67 14.90
CA GLN A 56 0.42 -5.69 16.35
C GLN A 56 1.35 -4.54 16.76
N LEU A 57 0.91 -3.71 17.70
CA LEU A 57 1.64 -2.52 18.16
C LEU A 57 2.68 -2.87 19.23
N THR A 58 3.53 -3.85 18.92
CA THR A 58 4.68 -4.23 19.76
C THR A 58 5.83 -3.25 19.57
N GLN A 59 6.73 -3.15 20.56
CA GLN A 59 7.90 -2.28 20.43
C GLN A 59 8.79 -2.68 19.24
N ASP A 60 8.89 -3.97 18.95
CA ASP A 60 9.70 -4.48 17.84
C ASP A 60 9.12 -4.03 16.49
N ASN A 61 7.81 -4.16 16.30
CA ASN A 61 7.13 -3.70 15.09
C ASN A 61 7.24 -2.18 14.93
N LEU A 62 6.96 -1.42 16.00
CA LEU A 62 7.10 0.04 15.97
C LEU A 62 8.52 0.48 15.62
N SER A 63 9.52 -0.19 16.19
CA SER A 63 10.94 0.07 15.90
C SER A 63 11.29 -0.27 14.45
N TYR A 64 10.77 -1.39 13.93
CA TYR A 64 10.97 -1.80 12.54
C TYR A 64 10.42 -0.76 11.56
N PHE A 65 9.15 -0.38 11.68
CA PHE A 65 8.52 0.61 10.80
C PHE A 65 9.19 1.97 10.90
N LYS A 66 9.50 2.42 12.12
CA LYS A 66 10.20 3.68 12.35
C LYS A 66 11.59 3.68 11.71
N ASN A 67 12.39 2.62 11.89
CA ASN A 67 13.73 2.53 11.33
C ASN A 67 13.71 2.55 9.80
N ASN A 68 12.81 1.77 9.18
CA ASN A 68 12.67 1.76 7.73
C ASN A 68 12.22 3.10 7.18
N PHE A 69 11.29 3.78 7.85
CA PHE A 69 10.89 5.12 7.47
C PHE A 69 12.05 6.13 7.61
N ASP A 70 12.71 6.19 8.76
CA ASP A 70 13.77 7.17 9.03
C ASP A 70 14.97 7.03 8.09
N THR A 71 15.26 5.81 7.65
CA THR A 71 16.36 5.49 6.72
C THR A 71 15.96 5.48 5.24
N GLY A 72 14.65 5.57 4.95
CA GLY A 72 14.14 5.53 3.59
C GLY A 72 14.36 6.83 2.81
N ASP A 73 14.40 6.70 1.49
CA ASP A 73 14.50 7.81 0.56
C ASP A 73 13.21 8.61 0.50
N SER A 74 13.36 9.93 0.32
CA SER A 74 12.22 10.82 0.12
C SER A 74 11.67 10.71 -1.30
N VAL A 75 10.35 10.65 -1.43
CA VAL A 75 9.69 10.86 -2.73
C VAL A 75 9.86 12.30 -3.23
N THR A 76 9.74 12.49 -4.54
CA THR A 76 9.82 13.82 -5.17
C THR A 76 8.64 14.72 -4.74
N ASN A 77 8.83 16.05 -4.79
CA ASN A 77 7.75 17.00 -4.45
C ASN A 77 6.51 16.86 -5.35
N ILE A 78 6.71 16.44 -6.61
CA ILE A 78 5.62 16.18 -7.55
C ILE A 78 4.81 14.97 -7.09
N ALA A 79 5.48 13.88 -6.67
CA ALA A 79 4.78 12.72 -6.12
C ALA A 79 4.04 13.07 -4.81
N LYS A 80 4.70 13.81 -3.89
CA LYS A 80 4.11 14.24 -2.61
C LYS A 80 2.76 14.96 -2.79
N SER A 81 2.62 15.79 -3.83
CA SER A 81 1.39 16.57 -4.04
C SER A 81 0.14 15.73 -4.29
N TYR A 82 0.29 14.45 -4.63
CA TYR A 82 -0.85 13.55 -4.85
C TYR A 82 -1.39 12.93 -3.57
N PHE A 83 -0.62 12.85 -2.49
CA PHE A 83 -1.01 12.09 -1.29
C PHE A 83 -0.78 12.79 0.04
N VAL A 84 0.18 13.72 0.15
CA VAL A 84 0.39 14.46 1.41
C VAL A 84 -0.83 15.33 1.71
N GLY A 85 -1.33 15.26 2.93
CA GLY A 85 -2.56 15.92 3.37
C GLY A 85 -3.85 15.23 2.90
N GLN A 86 -3.76 14.10 2.20
CA GLN A 86 -4.93 13.32 1.78
C GLN A 86 -5.27 12.25 2.79
N LYS A 87 -6.56 11.97 2.93
CA LYS A 87 -7.07 10.92 3.80
C LYS A 87 -7.20 9.61 3.05
N ILE A 88 -6.94 8.51 3.74
CA ILE A 88 -7.28 7.16 3.28
C ILE A 88 -8.81 7.01 3.30
N VAL A 89 -9.39 6.61 2.18
CA VAL A 89 -10.85 6.44 2.03
C VAL A 89 -11.23 4.97 2.02
N ASP A 90 -10.41 4.13 1.40
CA ASP A 90 -10.69 2.71 1.21
C ASP A 90 -9.40 1.97 0.83
N PHE A 91 -9.39 0.66 1.00
CA PHE A 91 -8.38 -0.23 0.47
C PHE A 91 -9.02 -1.18 -0.54
N TYR A 92 -8.33 -1.44 -1.64
CA TYR A 92 -8.77 -2.44 -2.61
C TYR A 92 -7.75 -3.56 -2.66
N PHE A 93 -8.22 -4.78 -2.43
CA PHE A 93 -7.39 -5.99 -2.38
C PHE A 93 -7.66 -6.87 -3.58
N SER A 94 -6.64 -7.60 -4.02
CA SER A 94 -6.72 -8.52 -5.15
C SER A 94 -7.05 -9.93 -4.65
N TYR A 95 -7.93 -10.64 -5.35
CA TYR A 95 -8.35 -12.01 -5.02
C TYR A 95 -8.26 -12.91 -6.24
N PHE A 96 -7.76 -14.13 -6.07
CA PHE A 96 -7.75 -15.18 -7.09
C PHE A 96 -8.45 -16.40 -6.51
N ASN A 97 -9.46 -16.94 -7.20
CA ASN A 97 -10.32 -18.02 -6.68
C ASN A 97 -10.91 -17.73 -5.28
N ASP A 98 -11.38 -16.50 -5.06
CA ASP A 98 -11.91 -16.02 -3.77
C ASP A 98 -10.93 -15.99 -2.59
N GLU A 99 -9.66 -16.31 -2.83
CA GLU A 99 -8.57 -16.19 -1.86
C GLU A 99 -7.75 -14.93 -2.11
N ILE A 100 -7.25 -14.31 -1.04
CA ILE A 100 -6.42 -13.12 -1.12
C ILE A 100 -5.17 -13.42 -1.97
N ASN A 101 -4.89 -12.56 -2.93
CA ASN A 101 -3.71 -12.67 -3.78
C ASN A 101 -2.59 -11.78 -3.24
N PHE A 102 -1.68 -12.41 -2.48
CA PHE A 102 -0.52 -11.76 -1.85
C PHE A 102 0.53 -11.25 -2.84
N ASP A 103 0.46 -11.60 -4.13
CA ASP A 103 1.39 -11.09 -5.15
C ASP A 103 1.16 -9.59 -5.43
N TYR A 104 0.02 -9.04 -5.00
CA TYR A 104 -0.36 -7.64 -5.20
C TYR A 104 -0.52 -6.90 -3.87
N SER A 105 0.17 -5.76 -3.77
CA SER A 105 -0.16 -4.73 -2.79
C SER A 105 -1.59 -4.22 -2.98
N ALA A 106 -2.21 -3.77 -1.89
CA ALA A 106 -3.48 -3.07 -1.95
C ALA A 106 -3.39 -1.77 -2.77
N PHE A 107 -4.53 -1.34 -3.30
CA PHE A 107 -4.70 0.04 -3.77
C PHE A 107 -5.34 0.86 -2.65
N ILE A 108 -4.63 1.86 -2.16
CA ILE A 108 -5.12 2.81 -1.16
C ILE A 108 -5.83 3.94 -1.90
N LYS A 109 -7.14 4.04 -1.75
CA LYS A 109 -7.91 5.16 -2.30
C LYS A 109 -7.79 6.38 -1.41
N LEU A 110 -7.50 7.53 -2.01
CA LEU A 110 -7.30 8.79 -1.32
C LEU A 110 -8.50 9.73 -1.49
N SER A 111 -8.65 10.70 -0.58
CA SER A 111 -9.75 11.67 -0.55
C SER A 111 -9.85 12.57 -1.80
N ASN A 112 -8.75 12.74 -2.53
CA ASN A 112 -8.72 13.48 -3.80
C ASN A 112 -9.02 12.60 -5.03
N GLY A 113 -9.39 11.33 -4.83
CA GLY A 113 -9.76 10.41 -5.91
C GLY A 113 -8.59 9.72 -6.60
N PHE A 114 -7.36 9.91 -6.13
CA PHE A 114 -6.20 9.12 -6.58
C PHE A 114 -6.10 7.80 -5.80
N TYR A 115 -5.37 6.86 -6.37
CA TYR A 115 -5.06 5.57 -5.79
C TYR A 115 -3.54 5.40 -5.69
N LEU A 116 -3.09 4.98 -4.52
CA LEU A 116 -1.68 4.67 -4.24
C LEU A 116 -1.51 3.15 -4.16
N THR A 117 -0.50 2.61 -4.82
CA THR A 117 -0.10 1.21 -4.69
C THR A 117 1.38 1.07 -5.01
N GLU A 118 1.96 -0.10 -4.83
CA GLU A 118 3.34 -0.36 -5.22
C GLU A 118 3.48 -1.72 -5.89
N ARG A 119 4.60 -1.91 -6.60
CA ARG A 119 5.01 -3.22 -7.07
C ARG A 119 6.32 -3.56 -6.40
N ASN A 120 6.30 -4.50 -5.46
CA ASN A 120 7.38 -4.64 -4.49
C ASN A 120 8.56 -5.46 -4.99
N PHE A 121 8.37 -6.40 -5.91
CA PHE A 121 9.43 -7.31 -6.38
C PHE A 121 9.40 -7.53 -7.88
N GLY A 122 10.57 -7.68 -8.48
CA GLY A 122 10.70 -8.10 -9.87
C GLY A 122 12.10 -8.54 -10.27
N PRO A 123 12.25 -9.15 -11.46
CA PRO A 123 13.55 -9.40 -12.07
C PRO A 123 14.40 -8.14 -12.22
N ILE A 124 15.71 -8.30 -12.09
CA ILE A 124 16.69 -7.22 -12.28
C ILE A 124 16.58 -6.64 -13.69
N GLY A 125 16.56 -5.31 -13.77
CA GLY A 125 16.52 -4.57 -15.04
C GLY A 125 15.11 -4.21 -15.49
N LEU A 126 14.08 -4.57 -14.73
CA LEU A 126 12.75 -4.00 -14.88
C LEU A 126 12.71 -2.59 -14.28
N THR A 127 12.00 -1.67 -14.91
CA THR A 127 11.87 -0.28 -14.40
C THR A 127 10.53 -0.01 -13.73
N ASN A 128 9.76 -1.04 -13.42
CA ASN A 128 8.37 -0.92 -12.97
C ASN A 128 8.11 -1.45 -11.55
N ILE A 129 9.17 -1.58 -10.75
CA ILE A 129 9.13 -1.90 -9.32
C ILE A 129 9.25 -0.57 -8.59
N ASP A 130 8.11 0.11 -8.42
CA ASP A 130 8.00 1.50 -8.01
C ASP A 130 6.65 1.77 -7.32
N LEU A 131 6.54 2.94 -6.69
CA LEU A 131 5.31 3.53 -6.21
C LEU A 131 4.45 3.98 -7.40
N ASN A 132 3.21 3.50 -7.46
CA ASN A 132 2.27 3.87 -8.50
C ASN A 132 1.17 4.78 -7.93
N ILE A 133 0.95 5.90 -8.61
CA ILE A 133 -0.13 6.83 -8.32
C ILE A 133 -1.05 6.84 -9.54
N LEU A 134 -2.31 6.46 -9.34
CA LEU A 134 -3.28 6.27 -10.41
C LEU A 134 -4.45 7.23 -10.21
N ASP A 135 -4.88 7.88 -11.29
CA ASP A 135 -6.23 8.44 -11.32
C ASP A 135 -7.29 7.33 -11.43
N GLU A 136 -8.57 7.69 -11.29
CA GLU A 136 -9.68 6.74 -11.39
C GLU A 136 -9.66 5.95 -12.71
N LYS A 137 -9.35 6.60 -13.84
CA LYS A 137 -9.36 5.93 -15.14
C LYS A 137 -8.23 4.90 -15.23
N GLN A 138 -7.05 5.24 -14.75
CA GLN A 138 -5.89 4.35 -14.68
C GLN A 138 -6.16 3.17 -13.73
N PHE A 139 -6.76 3.42 -12.56
CA PHE A 139 -7.19 2.37 -11.64
C PHE A 139 -8.17 1.40 -12.31
N GLN A 140 -9.22 1.90 -12.96
CA GLN A 140 -10.20 1.05 -13.68
C GLN A 140 -9.56 0.24 -14.82
N GLN A 141 -8.54 0.77 -15.49
CA GLN A 141 -7.78 0.02 -16.49
C GLN A 141 -6.98 -1.13 -15.87
N VAL A 142 -6.38 -0.90 -14.70
CA VAL A 142 -5.67 -1.95 -13.94
C VAL A 142 -6.65 -3.03 -13.49
N VAL A 143 -7.79 -2.65 -12.91
CA VAL A 143 -8.86 -3.58 -12.51
C VAL A 143 -9.32 -4.42 -13.70
N LYS A 144 -9.61 -3.78 -14.85
CA LYS A 144 -10.01 -4.50 -16.06
C LYS A 144 -8.94 -5.49 -16.55
N ARG A 145 -7.66 -5.13 -16.44
CA ARG A 145 -6.54 -6.01 -16.81
C ARG A 145 -6.45 -7.21 -15.87
N LEU A 146 -6.59 -7.00 -14.56
CA LEU A 146 -6.56 -8.05 -13.55
C LEU A 146 -7.75 -9.01 -13.70
N ASN A 147 -8.95 -8.48 -13.92
CA ASN A 147 -10.13 -9.30 -14.20
C ASN A 147 -9.96 -10.19 -15.44
N GLY A 148 -9.18 -9.74 -16.43
CA GLY A 148 -8.85 -10.53 -17.62
C GLY A 148 -7.97 -11.76 -17.36
N ILE A 149 -7.37 -11.86 -16.17
CA ILE A 149 -6.59 -13.01 -15.69
C ILE A 149 -7.21 -13.61 -14.43
N GLU A 150 -8.54 -13.47 -14.26
CA GLU A 150 -9.31 -14.05 -13.15
C GLU A 150 -8.93 -13.51 -11.76
N VAL A 151 -8.29 -12.34 -11.69
CA VAL A 151 -8.01 -11.64 -10.43
C VAL A 151 -9.06 -10.54 -10.22
N ASP A 152 -9.86 -10.69 -9.17
CA ASP A 152 -10.87 -9.70 -8.76
C ASP A 152 -10.27 -8.66 -7.81
N VAL A 153 -10.77 -7.42 -7.85
CA VAL A 153 -10.31 -6.33 -6.99
C VAL A 153 -11.47 -5.80 -6.16
N ARG A 154 -11.44 -6.06 -4.84
CA ARG A 154 -12.56 -5.80 -3.93
C ARG A 154 -12.24 -4.69 -2.94
N SER A 155 -13.23 -3.84 -2.70
CA SER A 155 -13.17 -2.80 -1.66
C SER A 155 -13.28 -3.43 -0.27
N PHE A 156 -12.34 -3.09 0.61
CA PHE A 156 -12.36 -3.50 2.01
C PHE A 156 -13.61 -2.99 2.73
N VAL A 157 -13.90 -1.69 2.59
CA VAL A 157 -15.03 -1.05 3.29
C VAL A 157 -16.37 -1.63 2.82
N LYS A 158 -16.52 -1.95 1.53
CA LYS A 158 -17.77 -2.54 1.01
C LYS A 158 -17.93 -4.00 1.38
N THR A 159 -16.84 -4.76 1.43
CA THR A 159 -16.89 -6.21 1.73
C THR A 159 -17.17 -6.44 3.23
N LYS A 160 -16.62 -5.61 4.11
CA LYS A 160 -16.89 -5.66 5.56
C LYS A 160 -18.31 -5.31 5.96
N ASN A 161 -18.94 -4.37 5.25
CA ASN A 161 -20.33 -3.97 5.52
C ASN A 161 -21.37 -4.96 4.94
N ALA A 162 -20.93 -6.07 4.32
CA ALA A 162 -21.81 -7.10 3.79
C ALA A 162 -22.14 -8.22 4.80
N CYS A 163 -21.67 -8.11 6.05
CA CYS A 163 -21.96 -9.05 7.15
C CYS A 163 -22.81 -8.41 8.24
#